data_AF-B5VWP2-F1
#
_entry.id   AF-B5VWP2-F1
#
_cell.length_a   1.000
_cell.length_b   1.000
_cell.length_c   1.000
_cell.angle_alpha   90.00
_cell.angle_beta   90.00
_cell.angle_gamma   90.00
#
_symmetry.space_group_name_H-M   'P 1'
#
loop_
_entity.id
_entity.type
_entity.pdbx_description
1 polymer ?
#
loop_
_entity_poly.entity_id
_entity_poly.type
_entity_poly.pdbx_seq_one_letter_code
_entity_poly.pdbx_strand_id
1 'polypeptide(L)'
;MAIFPHSQDRIYEMFDAAVQHECRWTNHIVGNNILGITEHSTEQYTKYLANIRLRSIGLESLYSDPKYQKSPYTHLERFSDTKKEAHTKANFFEASVTSYVMSSGVSGWDEI
;
A
#
# COMPACT_ATOMS: atom_id res chain seq x y z
N MET A 1 11.94 -24.44 7.74
CA MET A 1 12.71 -23.74 8.79
C MET A 1 11.74 -22.78 9.47
N ALA A 2 11.20 -23.14 10.64
CA ALA A 2 10.25 -22.27 11.34
C ALA A 2 11.04 -21.16 12.04
N ILE A 3 10.92 -19.93 11.55
CA ILE A 3 11.72 -18.78 12.00
C ILE A 3 11.36 -18.35 13.44
N PHE A 4 10.14 -18.67 13.89
CA PHE A 4 9.66 -18.33 15.24
C PHE A 4 9.03 -19.56 15.94
N PRO A 5 9.80 -20.32 16.73
CA PRO A 5 9.32 -21.53 17.40
C PRO A 5 8.40 -21.28 18.61
N HIS A 6 8.30 -20.06 19.17
CA HIS A 6 7.58 -19.82 20.44
C HIS A 6 6.68 -18.56 20.48
N SER A 7 6.43 -17.87 19.36
CA SER A 7 5.76 -16.55 19.43
C SER A 7 4.87 -16.19 18.25
N GLN A 8 4.47 -17.15 17.40
CA GLN A 8 3.61 -16.85 16.25
C GLN A 8 2.28 -16.22 16.68
N ASP A 9 1.65 -16.75 17.73
CA ASP A 9 0.42 -16.20 18.31
C ASP A 9 0.61 -14.75 18.77
N ARG A 10 1.76 -14.46 19.39
CA ARG A 10 2.08 -13.10 19.84
C ARG A 10 2.28 -12.14 18.67
N ILE A 11 2.85 -12.61 17.56
CA ILE A 11 2.98 -11.82 16.33
C ILE A 11 1.59 -11.52 15.78
N TYR A 12 0.71 -12.51 15.67
CA TYR A 12 -0.67 -12.28 15.20
C TYR A 12 -1.44 -11.31 16.11
N GLU A 13 -1.32 -11.45 17.43
CA GLU A 13 -1.93 -10.52 18.40
C GLU A 13 -1.39 -9.08 18.23
N MET A 14 -0.08 -8.92 18.06
CA MET A 14 0.55 -7.62 17.83
C MET A 14 0.11 -7.00 16.51
N PHE A 15 0.00 -7.79 15.44
CA PHE A 15 -0.48 -7.32 14.15
C PHE A 15 -1.95 -6.90 14.22
N ASP A 16 -2.81 -7.68 14.88
CA ASP A 16 -4.22 -7.31 15.02
C ASP A 16 -4.39 -6.03 15.84
N ALA A 17 -3.68 -5.91 16.96
CA ALA A 17 -3.67 -4.69 17.76
C ALA A 17 -3.19 -3.48 16.94
N ALA A 18 -2.09 -3.62 16.18
CA ALA A 18 -1.57 -2.57 15.32
C ALA A 18 -2.60 -2.13 14.27
N VAL A 19 -3.27 -3.07 13.61
CA VAL A 19 -4.34 -2.77 12.63
C VAL A 19 -5.48 -2.01 13.30
N GLN A 20 -5.93 -2.42 14.48
CA GLN A 20 -6.98 -1.69 15.21
C GLN A 20 -6.55 -0.27 15.61
N HIS A 21 -5.29 -0.07 16.01
CA HIS A 21 -4.75 1.26 16.29
C HIS A 21 -4.71 2.13 15.03
N GLU A 22 -4.20 1.61 13.92
CA GLU A 22 -4.10 2.32 12.64
C GLU A 22 -5.47 2.68 12.06
N CYS A 23 -6.45 1.78 12.14
CA CYS A 23 -7.82 2.08 11.69
C CYS A 23 -8.46 3.20 12.53
N ARG A 24 -8.31 3.17 13.85
CA ARG A 24 -8.82 4.24 14.73
C ARG A 24 -8.11 5.57 14.47
N TRP A 25 -6.79 5.53 14.32
CA TRP A 25 -6.00 6.72 14.04
C TRP A 25 -6.37 7.34 12.68
N THR A 26 -6.46 6.51 11.64
CA THR A 26 -6.84 6.97 10.30
C THR A 26 -8.25 7.56 10.28
N ASN A 27 -9.21 6.93 10.96
CA ASN A 27 -10.56 7.48 11.09
C ASN A 27 -10.55 8.82 11.84
N HIS A 28 -9.77 8.93 12.91
CA HIS A 28 -9.66 10.17 13.67
C HIS A 28 -9.06 11.33 12.86
N ILE A 29 -8.04 11.06 12.03
CA ILE A 29 -7.32 12.09 11.27
C ILE A 29 -8.02 12.43 9.94
N VAL A 30 -8.41 11.41 9.18
CA VAL A 30 -8.94 11.58 7.82
C VAL A 30 -10.46 11.50 7.81
N GLY A 31 -11.04 10.55 8.55
CA GLY A 31 -12.46 10.24 8.52
C GLY A 31 -12.95 10.00 7.10
N ASN A 32 -14.09 10.61 6.75
CA ASN A 32 -14.66 10.60 5.40
C ASN A 32 -14.52 11.97 4.69
N ASN A 33 -13.49 12.75 5.03
CA ASN A 33 -13.31 14.10 4.52
C ASN A 33 -12.63 14.16 3.14
N ILE A 34 -12.14 13.03 2.63
CA ILE A 34 -11.44 12.94 1.35
C ILE A 34 -12.25 12.11 0.38
N LEU A 35 -12.56 12.67 -0.78
CA LEU A 35 -13.31 11.97 -1.82
C LEU A 35 -12.55 10.72 -2.29
N GLY A 36 -13.21 9.56 -2.20
CA GLY A 36 -12.63 8.26 -2.57
C GLY A 36 -11.78 7.60 -1.49
N ILE A 37 -11.58 8.25 -0.33
CA ILE A 37 -10.96 7.66 0.86
C ILE A 37 -11.99 7.68 1.99
N THR A 38 -12.57 6.53 2.26
CA THR A 38 -13.55 6.34 3.34
C THR A 38 -12.95 5.52 4.47
N GLU A 39 -13.61 5.54 5.62
CA GLU A 39 -13.29 4.66 6.75
C GLU A 39 -13.22 3.19 6.32
N HIS A 40 -14.15 2.74 5.48
CA HIS A 40 -14.17 1.37 4.98
C HIS A 40 -13.01 1.05 4.04
N SER A 41 -12.68 1.96 3.11
CA SER A 41 -11.57 1.72 2.17
C SER A 41 -10.21 1.80 2.85
N THR A 42 -10.05 2.67 3.85
CA THR A 42 -8.83 2.76 4.66
C THR A 42 -8.67 1.52 5.54
N GLU A 43 -9.72 1.05 6.22
CA GLU A 43 -9.69 -0.19 6.99
C GLU A 43 -9.34 -1.40 6.10
N GLN A 44 -9.96 -1.50 4.92
CA GLN A 44 -9.66 -2.56 3.96
C GLN A 44 -8.20 -2.52 3.51
N TYR A 45 -7.65 -1.34 3.25
CA TYR A 45 -6.25 -1.17 2.87
C TYR A 45 -5.29 -1.57 3.99
N THR A 46 -5.57 -1.16 5.24
CA THR A 46 -4.74 -1.52 6.42
C THR A 46 -4.70 -3.04 6.62
N LYS A 47 -5.85 -3.73 6.49
CA LYS A 47 -5.94 -5.19 6.59
C LYS A 47 -5.21 -5.91 5.44
N TYR A 48 -5.34 -5.38 4.22
CA TYR A 48 -4.56 -5.84 3.06
C TYR A 48 -3.05 -5.70 3.30
N LEU A 49 -2.61 -4.56 3.85
CA LEU A 49 -1.21 -4.31 4.16
C LEU A 49 -0.67 -5.27 5.23
N ALA A 50 -1.44 -5.54 6.29
CA ALA A 50 -1.08 -6.51 7.31
C ALA A 50 -0.85 -7.91 6.72
N ASN A 51 -1.73 -8.36 5.82
CA ASN A 51 -1.58 -9.63 5.11
C ASN A 51 -0.30 -9.71 4.27
N ILE A 52 0.05 -8.62 3.56
CA ILE A 52 1.31 -8.55 2.80
C ILE A 52 2.50 -8.68 3.75
N ARG A 53 2.50 -7.94 4.86
CA ARG A 53 3.61 -7.92 5.83
C ARG A 53 3.80 -9.28 6.50
N LEU A 54 2.72 -9.95 6.91
CA LEU A 54 2.76 -11.30 7.47
C LEU A 54 3.32 -12.32 6.46
N ARG A 55 2.88 -12.25 5.20
CA ARG A 55 3.41 -13.10 4.13
C ARG A 55 4.90 -12.85 3.88
N SER A 56 5.34 -11.59 3.97
CA SER A 56 6.73 -11.19 3.76
C SER A 56 7.68 -11.82 4.79
N ILE A 57 7.17 -12.15 5.98
CA ILE A 57 7.92 -12.83 7.04
C ILE A 57 7.65 -14.34 7.10
N GLY A 58 6.95 -14.90 6.10
CA GLY A 58 6.67 -16.33 5.98
C GLY A 58 5.53 -16.83 6.88
N LEU A 59 4.66 -15.94 7.38
CA LEU A 59 3.46 -16.29 8.14
C LEU A 59 2.21 -16.25 7.25
N GLU A 60 1.14 -16.89 7.70
CA GLU A 60 -0.14 -16.88 7.01
C GLU A 60 -0.87 -15.53 7.18
N SER A 61 -1.79 -15.23 6.26
CA SER A 61 -2.59 -14.02 6.32
C SER A 61 -3.59 -14.06 7.48
N LEU A 62 -3.59 -13.02 8.31
CA LEU A 62 -4.52 -12.86 9.43
C LEU A 62 -5.97 -12.67 8.95
N TYR A 63 -6.17 -11.92 7.85
CA TYR A 63 -7.49 -11.63 7.32
C TYR A 63 -7.76 -12.44 6.05
N SER A 64 -8.55 -13.52 6.16
CA SER A 64 -8.78 -14.47 5.06
C SER A 64 -9.80 -14.02 4.00
N ASP A 65 -10.60 -13.00 4.29
CA ASP A 65 -11.66 -12.53 3.38
C ASP A 65 -11.06 -12.05 2.04
N PRO A 66 -11.62 -12.47 0.89
CA PRO A 66 -11.16 -12.05 -0.44
C PRO A 66 -10.99 -10.54 -0.62
N LYS A 67 -11.77 -9.72 0.08
CA LYS A 67 -11.65 -8.25 -0.01
C LYS A 67 -10.31 -7.72 0.51
N TYR A 68 -9.62 -8.46 1.37
CA TYR A 68 -8.31 -8.08 1.93
C TYR A 68 -7.13 -8.70 1.19
N GLN A 69 -7.37 -9.33 0.02
CA GLN A 69 -6.31 -9.86 -0.84
C GLN A 69 -5.88 -8.87 -1.93
N LYS A 70 -6.69 -7.83 -2.18
CA LYS A 70 -6.41 -6.78 -3.15
C LYS A 70 -6.50 -5.41 -2.48
N SER A 71 -5.65 -4.50 -2.93
CA SER A 71 -5.70 -3.10 -2.55
C SER A 71 -7.02 -2.46 -3.01
N PRO A 72 -7.77 -1.75 -2.17
CA PRO A 72 -8.90 -0.92 -2.62
C PRO A 72 -8.45 0.27 -3.48
N TYR A 73 -7.15 0.58 -3.52
CA TYR A 73 -6.58 1.74 -4.21
C TYR A 73 -5.71 1.36 -5.43
N THR A 74 -6.04 0.28 -6.13
CA THR A 74 -5.27 -0.17 -7.33
C THR A 74 -5.07 0.94 -8.38
N HIS A 75 -6.02 1.85 -8.52
CA HIS A 75 -5.90 3.00 -9.42
C HIS A 75 -4.84 4.00 -8.97
N LEU A 76 -4.65 4.19 -7.66
CA LEU A 76 -3.63 5.07 -7.07
C LEU A 76 -2.23 4.45 -7.09
N GLU A 77 -2.14 3.12 -7.07
CA GLU A 77 -0.86 2.41 -7.17
C GLU A 77 -0.15 2.69 -8.50
N ARG A 78 -0.89 2.86 -9.61
CA ARG A 78 -0.33 3.25 -10.91
C ARG A 78 0.35 4.61 -10.89
N PHE A 79 -0.20 5.56 -10.14
CA PHE A 79 0.40 6.89 -9.96
C PHE A 79 1.59 6.86 -8.96
N SER A 80 1.56 5.92 -8.01
CA SER A 80 2.63 5.70 -7.05
C SER A 80 3.84 4.97 -7.64
N ASP A 81 3.64 4.19 -8.71
CA ASP A 81 4.68 3.47 -9.46
C ASP A 81 5.52 4.38 -10.38
N THR A 82 5.44 5.70 -10.20
CA THR A 82 6.37 6.70 -10.75
C THR A 82 7.83 6.47 -10.32
N LYS A 83 8.11 5.52 -9.43
CA LYS A 83 9.45 5.12 -9.01
C LYS A 83 10.04 3.90 -9.73
N LYS A 84 9.27 3.13 -10.50
CA LYS A 84 9.82 1.88 -11.09
C LYS A 84 10.53 2.05 -12.42
N GLU A 85 10.27 3.12 -13.18
CA GLU A 85 11.01 3.38 -14.44
C GLU A 85 11.54 4.80 -14.62
N ALA A 86 11.44 5.66 -13.61
CA ALA A 86 12.11 6.96 -13.66
C ALA A 86 12.57 7.38 -12.26
N HIS A 87 13.88 7.59 -12.13
CA HIS A 87 14.50 8.24 -10.98
C HIS A 87 14.69 7.38 -9.73
N THR A 88 15.48 6.31 -9.86
CA THR A 88 16.64 6.21 -8.97
C THR A 88 17.38 7.53 -9.10
N LYS A 89 17.08 8.50 -8.23
CA LYS A 89 17.77 9.80 -8.18
C LYS A 89 19.21 9.53 -7.79
N ALA A 90 20.04 9.28 -8.80
CA ALA A 90 21.46 9.51 -8.75
C ALA A 90 21.73 10.89 -8.13
N ASN A 91 22.81 11.00 -7.36
CA ASN A 91 23.23 12.25 -6.76
C ASN A 91 23.29 13.33 -7.85
N PHE A 92 22.80 14.53 -7.54
CA PHE A 92 22.67 15.65 -8.47
C PHE A 92 23.99 16.04 -9.18
N PHE A 93 25.14 15.57 -8.67
CA PHE A 93 26.47 15.77 -9.25
C PHE A 93 26.93 14.67 -10.23
N GLU A 94 26.21 13.55 -10.32
CA GLU A 94 26.67 12.36 -11.06
C GLU A 94 25.77 11.98 -12.25
N ALA A 95 24.61 12.62 -12.43
CA ALA A 95 23.70 12.30 -13.52
C ALA A 95 23.61 13.41 -14.58
N SER A 96 23.98 13.09 -15.82
CA SER A 96 23.62 13.90 -16.99
C SER A 96 22.11 13.89 -17.15
N VAL A 97 21.49 15.07 -17.23
CA VAL A 97 20.05 15.24 -17.45
C VAL A 97 19.68 14.68 -18.83
N THR A 98 19.21 13.44 -18.88
CA THR A 98 18.69 12.81 -20.10
C THR A 98 17.33 12.21 -19.84
N SER A 99 16.32 13.07 -19.66
CA SER A 99 14.99 12.89 -20.26
C SER A 99 14.06 14.04 -19.85
N TYR A 100 13.45 14.69 -20.84
CA TYR A 100 12.19 15.41 -20.65
C TYR A 100 11.11 14.36 -20.45
N VAL A 101 10.59 14.22 -19.24
CA VAL A 101 9.41 13.38 -19.00
C VAL A 101 8.20 14.15 -19.56
N MET A 102 7.87 13.91 -20.83
CA MET A 102 6.56 14.29 -21.35
C MET A 102 5.53 13.59 -20.49
N SER A 103 4.66 14.36 -19.81
CA SER A 103 3.51 13.79 -19.13
C SER A 103 2.76 12.96 -20.16
N SER A 104 2.62 11.65 -19.94
CA SER A 104 1.70 10.84 -20.70
C SER A 104 0.29 11.33 -20.35
N GLY A 105 -0.14 12.37 -21.07
CA GLY A 105 -1.52 12.84 -21.06
C GLY A 105 -2.40 11.66 -21.43
N VAL A 106 -3.54 11.56 -20.73
CA VAL A 106 -4.58 10.55 -20.92
C VAL A 106 -4.73 10.18 -22.41
N SER A 107 -4.38 8.94 -22.76
CA SER A 107 -4.65 8.39 -24.09
C SER A 107 -6.14 8.09 -24.21
N GLY A 108 -6.79 8.58 -25.27
CA GLY A 108 -8.22 8.33 -25.57
C GLY A 108 -9.09 9.57 -25.82
N TRP A 109 -8.52 10.78 -25.89
CA TRP A 109 -9.26 11.99 -26.27
C TRP A 109 -9.40 12.18 -27.80
N ASP A 110 -8.64 11.45 -28.61
CA ASP A 110 -8.69 11.52 -30.07
C ASP A 110 -9.78 10.62 -30.70
N GLU A 111 -10.55 9.89 -29.88
CA GLU A 111 -11.61 8.98 -30.34
C GLU A 111 -13.05 9.47 -30.05
N ILE A 112 -13.22 10.76 -29.73
CA ILE A 112 -14.54 11.43 -29.61
C ILE A 112 -14.74 12.41 -30.76
#